data_AF-A0A3C0TIZ7-F1
#
_entry.id   AF-A0A3C0TIZ7-F1
#
_cell.length_a   1.000
_cell.length_b   1.000
_cell.length_c   1.000
_cell.angle_alpha   90.00
_cell.angle_beta   90.00
_cell.angle_gamma   90.00
#
_symmetry.space_group_name_H-M   'P 1'
#
loop_
_entity.id
_entity.type
_entity.pdbx_description
1 polymer ?
#
loop_
_entity_poly.entity_id
_entity_poly.type
_entity_poly.pdbx_seq_one_letter_code
_entity_poly.pdbx_strand_id
1 'polypeptide(L)'
;MAGARNKWLIILNDFSHDLFSGFWMSCILVLYVLDRKADAAGGLLLASELREVMALFFWLVISSLAVVLITGIMRSITYRRERDEDTEQVKKKMLIIKHVFLGAVFSGGTWLAYSLTFR
;
A
#
# COMPACT_ATOMS: atom_id res chain seq x y z
N MET A 1 -5.67 13.05 -32.43
CA MET A 1 -6.03 11.81 -31.70
C MET A 1 -5.20 11.57 -30.42
N ALA A 2 -4.59 12.60 -29.81
CA ALA A 2 -3.74 12.43 -28.61
C ALA A 2 -4.50 12.41 -27.25
N GLY A 3 -5.78 12.76 -27.24
CA GLY A 3 -6.56 12.90 -26.00
C GLY A 3 -7.07 11.59 -25.37
N ALA A 4 -7.17 10.49 -26.12
CA ALA A 4 -7.72 9.23 -25.61
C ALA A 4 -6.66 8.36 -24.88
N ARG A 5 -5.41 8.37 -25.35
CA ARG A 5 -4.31 7.58 -24.77
C ARG A 5 -3.98 7.98 -23.34
N ASN A 6 -4.08 9.27 -23.02
CA ASN A 6 -3.79 9.78 -21.67
C ASN A 6 -4.86 9.35 -20.65
N LYS A 7 -6.13 9.25 -21.06
CA LYS A 7 -7.22 8.85 -20.16
C LYS A 7 -7.08 7.40 -19.70
N TRP A 8 -6.72 6.49 -20.60
CA TRP A 8 -6.47 5.09 -20.25
C TRP A 8 -5.32 4.93 -19.25
N LEU A 9 -4.25 5.71 -19.40
CA LEU A 9 -3.12 5.68 -18.47
C LEU A 9 -3.50 6.19 -17.07
N ILE A 10 -4.35 7.24 -17.00
CA ILE A 10 -4.86 7.74 -15.72
C ILE A 10 -5.73 6.68 -15.03
N ILE A 11 -6.65 6.06 -15.77
CA ILE A 11 -7.51 5.00 -15.23
C ILE A 11 -6.68 3.80 -14.74
N LEU A 12 -5.69 3.38 -15.53
CA LEU A 12 -4.83 2.25 -15.16
C LEU A 12 -3.98 2.58 -13.93
N ASN A 13 -3.47 3.80 -13.82
CA ASN A 13 -2.72 4.25 -12.66
C ASN A 13 -3.60 4.26 -11.40
N ASP A 14 -4.81 4.82 -11.49
CA ASP A 14 -5.75 4.88 -10.36
C ASP A 14 -6.20 3.48 -9.94
N PHE A 15 -6.52 2.61 -10.90
CA PHE A 15 -6.84 1.21 -10.64
C PHE A 15 -5.67 0.47 -9.97
N SER A 16 -4.44 0.64 -10.48
CA SER A 16 -3.27 -0.01 -9.91
C SER A 16 -3.00 0.49 -8.49
N HIS A 17 -3.09 1.80 -8.27
CA HIS A 17 -2.91 2.38 -6.94
C HIS A 17 -3.88 1.77 -5.92
N ASP A 18 -5.17 1.72 -6.27
CA ASP A 18 -6.21 1.22 -5.38
C ASP A 18 -6.09 -0.31 -5.18
N LEU A 19 -5.81 -1.07 -6.26
CA LEU A 19 -5.59 -2.52 -6.20
C LEU A 19 -4.43 -2.88 -5.27
N PHE A 20 -3.27 -2.23 -5.43
CA PHE A 20 -2.09 -2.53 -4.62
C PHE A 20 -2.24 -2.03 -3.17
N SER A 21 -3.06 -1.01 -2.92
CA SER A 21 -3.41 -0.62 -1.54
C SER A 21 -4.24 -1.68 -0.82
N GLY A 22 -5.21 -2.29 -1.52
CA GLY A 22 -6.00 -3.40 -1.00
C GLY A 22 -5.16 -4.67 -0.82
N PHE A 23 -4.27 -4.95 -1.77
CA PHE A 23 -3.35 -6.08 -1.71
C PHE A 23 -2.35 -5.95 -0.54
N TRP A 24 -1.79 -4.74 -0.32
CA TRP A 24 -0.97 -4.42 0.85
C TRP A 24 -1.69 -4.74 2.17
N MET A 25 -2.93 -4.26 2.32
CA MET A 25 -3.73 -4.50 3.52
C MET A 25 -4.06 -5.99 3.70
N SER A 26 -4.36 -6.69 2.61
CA SER A 26 -4.66 -8.13 2.63
C SER A 26 -3.45 -8.95 3.07
N CYS A 27 -2.24 -8.60 2.63
CA CYS A 27 -1.02 -9.27 3.06
C CYS A 27 -0.77 -9.08 4.57
N ILE A 28 -1.02 -7.89 5.11
CA ILE A 28 -0.93 -7.65 6.57
C ILE A 28 -1.92 -8.52 7.34
N LEU A 29 -3.16 -8.62 6.85
CA LEU A 29 -4.17 -9.47 7.47
C LEU A 29 -3.76 -10.96 7.46
N VAL A 30 -3.20 -11.43 6.35
CA VAL A 30 -2.67 -12.80 6.25
C VAL A 30 -1.53 -13.01 7.24
N LEU A 31 -0.57 -12.09 7.33
CA LEU A 31 0.51 -12.16 8.33
C LEU A 31 -0.02 -12.25 9.76
N TYR A 32 -1.05 -11.46 10.07
CA TYR A 32 -1.68 -11.48 11.39
C TYR A 32 -2.34 -12.83 11.69
N VAL A 33 -3.03 -13.43 10.71
CA VAL A 33 -3.65 -14.76 10.88
C VAL A 33 -2.58 -15.85 11.02
N LEU A 34 -1.50 -15.78 10.24
CA LEU A 34 -0.39 -16.74 10.29
C LEU A 34 0.33 -16.71 11.64
N ASP A 35 0.65 -15.52 12.15
CA ASP A 35 1.27 -15.31 13.47
C ASP A 35 0.43 -15.98 14.58
N ARG A 36 -0.89 -15.73 14.59
CA ARG A 36 -1.80 -16.35 15.57
C ARG A 36 -1.89 -17.88 15.45
N LYS A 37 -1.72 -18.42 14.26
CA LYS A 37 -1.72 -19.87 14.03
C LYS A 37 -0.38 -20.51 14.39
N ALA A 38 0.73 -19.79 14.19
CA ALA A 38 2.06 -20.22 14.63
C ALA A 38 2.10 -20.40 16.15
N ASP A 39 1.64 -19.38 16.89
CA ASP A 39 1.58 -19.39 18.35
C ASP A 39 0.72 -20.54 18.89
N ALA A 40 -0.39 -20.86 18.21
CA ALA A 40 -1.29 -21.93 18.60
C ALA A 40 -0.77 -23.35 18.31
N ALA A 41 0.14 -23.51 17.33
CA ALA A 41 0.56 -24.82 16.85
C ALA A 41 1.68 -25.46 17.70
N GLY A 42 2.45 -24.69 18.47
CA GLY A 42 3.40 -25.18 19.49
C GLY A 42 4.55 -26.09 19.02
N GLY A 43 4.61 -26.45 17.74
CA GLY A 43 5.60 -27.37 17.16
C GLY A 43 6.74 -26.63 16.47
N LEU A 44 7.99 -26.86 16.92
CA LEU A 44 9.20 -26.19 16.45
C LEU A 44 9.43 -26.31 14.93
N LEU A 45 9.05 -27.44 14.32
CA LEU A 45 9.20 -27.71 12.88
C LEU A 45 8.16 -26.99 12.01
N LEU A 46 6.94 -26.77 12.53
CA LEU A 46 5.92 -26.02 11.80
C LEU A 46 6.25 -24.52 11.78
N ALA A 47 6.96 -24.04 12.81
CA ALA A 47 7.31 -22.64 12.96
C ALA A 47 8.36 -22.14 11.96
N SER A 48 9.29 -23.00 11.50
CA SER A 48 10.31 -22.61 10.52
C SER A 48 9.73 -22.44 9.11
N GLU A 49 8.93 -23.41 8.64
CA GLU A 49 8.26 -23.35 7.34
C GLU A 49 7.28 -22.17 7.27
N LEU A 50 6.55 -21.91 8.36
CA LEU A 50 5.62 -20.79 8.43
C LEU A 50 6.35 -19.43 8.39
N ARG A 51 7.55 -19.34 8.98
CA ARG A 51 8.39 -18.12 8.93
C ARG A 51 8.82 -17.79 7.51
N GLU A 52 9.16 -18.77 6.68
CA GLU A 52 9.53 -18.52 5.28
C GLU A 52 8.34 -17.94 4.50
N VAL A 53 7.15 -18.51 4.71
CA VAL A 53 5.90 -17.99 4.11
C VAL A 53 5.61 -16.57 4.60
N MET A 54 5.76 -16.30 5.90
CA MET A 54 5.58 -14.96 6.45
C MET A 54 6.58 -13.96 5.87
N ALA A 55 7.86 -14.35 5.70
CA ALA A 55 8.86 -13.50 5.05
C ALA A 55 8.49 -13.17 3.59
N LEU A 56 7.94 -14.13 2.85
CA LEU A 56 7.43 -13.90 1.50
C LEU A 56 6.28 -12.89 1.51
N PHE A 57 5.30 -13.04 2.40
CA PHE A 57 4.19 -12.08 2.52
C PHE A 57 4.67 -10.69 2.96
N PHE A 58 5.69 -10.59 3.81
CA PHE A 58 6.32 -9.32 4.15
C PHE A 58 6.93 -8.64 2.92
N TRP A 59 7.66 -9.38 2.07
CA TRP A 59 8.18 -8.82 0.83
C TRP A 59 7.07 -8.41 -0.15
N LEU A 60 5.92 -9.11 -0.16
CA LEU A 60 4.74 -8.67 -0.90
C LEU A 60 4.14 -7.37 -0.33
N VAL A 61 4.10 -7.18 0.99
CA VAL A 61 3.71 -5.90 1.62
C VAL A 61 4.62 -4.78 1.13
N ILE A 62 5.94 -4.95 1.19
CA ILE A 62 6.91 -3.94 0.76
C ILE A 62 6.77 -3.64 -0.74
N SER A 63 6.63 -4.67 -1.57
CA SER A 63 6.48 -4.54 -3.02
C SER A 63 5.18 -3.80 -3.37
N SER A 64 4.09 -4.11 -2.67
CA SER A 64 2.79 -3.44 -2.86
C SER A 64 2.87 -1.97 -2.46
N LEU A 65 3.50 -1.68 -1.33
CA LEU A 65 3.70 -0.32 -0.88
C LEU A 65 4.53 0.50 -1.90
N ALA A 66 5.59 -0.10 -2.46
CA ALA A 66 6.38 0.55 -3.50
C ALA A 66 5.53 0.92 -4.73
N VAL A 67 4.66 0.01 -5.19
CA VAL A 67 3.74 0.29 -6.32
C VAL A 67 2.75 1.40 -5.97
N VAL A 68 2.16 1.37 -4.77
CA VAL A 68 1.24 2.43 -4.29
C VAL A 68 1.93 3.80 -4.28
N LEU A 69 3.19 3.86 -3.81
CA LEU A 69 3.96 5.11 -3.79
C LEU A 69 4.26 5.61 -5.21
N ILE A 70 4.74 4.75 -6.11
CA ILE A 70 5.06 5.11 -7.50
C ILE A 70 3.82 5.64 -8.21
N THR A 71 2.71 4.89 -8.14
CA THR A 71 1.43 5.26 -8.77
C THR A 71 0.81 6.52 -8.13
N GLY A 72 0.98 6.70 -6.82
CA GLY A 72 0.57 7.91 -6.10
C GLY A 72 1.35 9.16 -6.55
N ILE A 73 2.67 9.03 -6.77
CA ILE A 73 3.50 10.11 -7.31
C ILE A 73 3.05 10.45 -8.74
N MET A 74 2.86 9.47 -9.62
CA MET A 74 2.36 9.69 -10.98
C MET A 74 1.00 10.40 -10.99
N ARG A 75 0.10 10.02 -10.08
CA ARG A 75 -1.19 10.68 -9.86
C ARG A 75 -0.99 12.16 -9.53
N SER A 76 -0.12 12.46 -8.56
CA SER A 76 0.12 13.84 -8.11
C SER A 76 0.64 14.76 -9.23
N ILE A 77 1.51 14.26 -10.10
CA ILE A 77 2.09 15.02 -11.22
C ILE A 77 1.01 15.28 -12.28
N THR A 78 0.19 14.28 -12.60
CA THR A 78 -0.83 14.38 -13.65
C THR A 78 -1.92 15.37 -13.30
N TYR A 79 -2.46 15.30 -12.07
CA TYR A 79 -3.51 16.21 -11.61
C TYR A 79 -3.04 17.65 -11.34
N ARG A 80 -1.74 17.89 -11.20
CA ARG A 80 -1.18 19.24 -11.05
C ARG A 80 -1.24 20.04 -12.37
N ARG A 81 -1.33 19.36 -13.51
CA ARG A 81 -1.37 19.99 -14.85
C ARG A 81 -2.76 20.50 -15.25
N GLU A 82 -3.82 20.09 -14.55
CA GLU A 82 -5.22 20.36 -14.90
C GLU A 82 -5.95 21.35 -13.96
N ARG A 83 -5.26 22.02 -13.02
CA ARG A 83 -5.93 22.88 -12.02
C ARG A 83 -6.02 24.35 -12.43
N ASP A 84 -7.24 24.87 -12.31
CA ASP A 84 -7.64 26.28 -12.37
C ASP A 84 -7.53 26.95 -10.99
N GLU A 85 -7.19 28.24 -10.93
CA GLU A 85 -6.54 28.91 -9.78
C GLU A 85 -7.45 29.14 -8.54
N ASP A 86 -8.78 29.10 -8.67
CA ASP A 86 -9.68 29.74 -7.70
C ASP A 86 -10.19 28.84 -6.54
N THR A 87 -9.97 27.51 -6.59
CA THR A 87 -10.35 26.57 -5.49
C THR A 87 -9.15 25.92 -4.78
N GLU A 88 -7.95 26.46 -4.98
CA GLU A 88 -6.71 25.73 -4.71
C GLU A 88 -6.38 25.53 -3.22
N GLN A 89 -6.66 26.51 -2.35
CA GLN A 89 -6.13 26.48 -0.98
C GLN A 89 -6.79 25.42 -0.09
N VAL A 90 -8.12 25.30 -0.15
CA VAL A 90 -8.87 24.28 0.62
C VAL A 90 -8.55 22.88 0.10
N LYS A 91 -8.50 22.70 -1.23
CA LYS A 91 -8.13 21.44 -1.86
C LYS A 91 -6.69 21.02 -1.51
N LYS A 92 -5.74 21.97 -1.44
CA LYS A 92 -4.34 21.70 -1.03
C LYS A 92 -4.24 21.22 0.42
N LYS A 93 -4.88 21.92 1.38
CA LYS A 93 -4.87 21.52 2.80
C LYS A 93 -5.47 20.12 3.00
N MET A 94 -6.61 19.84 2.37
CA MET A 94 -7.24 18.52 2.45
C MET A 94 -6.36 17.42 1.83
N LEU A 95 -5.66 17.72 0.73
CA LEU A 95 -4.76 16.76 0.08
C LEU A 95 -3.56 16.40 0.99
N ILE A 96 -3.01 17.39 1.70
CA ILE A 96 -1.90 17.18 2.65
C ILE A 96 -2.38 16.30 3.81
N ILE A 97 -3.53 16.63 4.41
CA ILE A 97 -4.10 15.83 5.53
C ILE A 97 -4.29 14.38 5.10
N LYS A 98 -4.84 14.15 3.90
CA LYS A 98 -4.99 12.80 3.34
C LYS A 98 -3.65 12.06 3.25
N HIS A 99 -2.59 12.70 2.78
CA HIS A 99 -1.28 12.06 2.65
C HIS A 99 -0.61 11.80 3.99
N VAL A 100 -0.73 12.71 4.95
CA VAL A 100 -0.19 12.49 6.30
C VAL A 100 -0.91 11.33 6.98
N PHE A 101 -2.25 11.29 6.89
CA PHE A 101 -3.04 10.18 7.42
C PHE A 101 -2.70 8.85 6.75
N LEU A 102 -2.68 8.80 5.41
CA LEU A 102 -2.32 7.59 4.67
C LEU A 102 -0.88 7.17 4.95
N GLY A 103 0.06 8.13 5.04
CA GLY A 103 1.45 7.87 5.40
C GLY A 103 1.55 7.20 6.78
N ALA A 104 0.84 7.72 7.78
CA ALA A 104 0.79 7.11 9.10
C ALA A 104 0.21 5.68 9.07
N VAL A 105 -0.87 5.45 8.32
CA VAL A 105 -1.48 4.12 8.15
C VAL A 105 -0.52 3.15 7.47
N PHE A 106 0.11 3.56 6.36
CA PHE A 106 1.05 2.71 5.63
C PHE A 106 2.30 2.40 6.46
N SER A 107 2.87 3.39 7.15
CA SER A 107 4.02 3.17 8.04
C SER A 107 3.64 2.26 9.21
N GLY A 108 2.50 2.49 9.85
CA GLY A 108 2.02 1.68 10.97
C GLY A 108 1.71 0.24 10.57
N GLY A 109 1.02 0.02 9.44
CA GLY A 109 0.73 -1.32 8.95
C GLY A 109 1.97 -2.07 8.47
N THR A 110 2.93 -1.37 7.86
CA THR A 110 4.21 -1.98 7.45
C THR A 110 5.07 -2.32 8.67
N TRP A 111 5.06 -1.48 9.70
CA TRP A 111 5.68 -1.79 10.99
C TRP A 111 5.03 -3.01 11.64
N LEU A 112 3.70 -3.09 11.61
CA LEU A 112 2.98 -4.27 12.10
C LEU A 112 3.40 -5.52 11.33
N ALA A 113 3.44 -5.48 10.00
CA ALA A 113 3.90 -6.59 9.16
C ALA A 113 5.33 -7.04 9.53
N TYR A 114 6.24 -6.10 9.76
CA TYR A 114 7.61 -6.38 10.20
C TYR A 114 7.61 -7.09 11.56
N SER A 115 6.85 -6.56 12.53
CA SER A 115 6.76 -7.14 13.87
C SER A 115 6.14 -8.54 13.88
N LEU A 116 5.15 -8.82 13.02
CA LEU A 116 4.54 -10.14 12.92
C LEU A 116 5.50 -11.15 12.28
N THR A 117 6.35 -10.71 11.35
CA THR A 117 7.22 -11.60 10.58
C THR A 117 8.51 -11.96 11.32
N PHE A 118 9.13 -10.98 12.00
CA PHE A 118 10.49 -11.10 12.54
C PHE A 118 10.56 -11.12 14.07
N ARG A 119 9.42 -11.14 14.77
CA ARG A 119 9.39 -11.45 16.21
C ARG A 119 9.69 -12.92 16.45
#